data_AF-A0A1W1H8S9-F1
#
_entry.id   AF-A0A1W1H8S9-F1
#
_cell.length_a   1.000
_cell.length_b   1.000
_cell.length_c   1.000
_cell.angle_alpha   90.00
_cell.angle_beta   90.00
_cell.angle_gamma   90.00
#
_symmetry.space_group_name_H-M   'P 1'
#
loop_
_entity.id
_entity.type
_entity.pdbx_description
1 polymer ?
#
loop_
_entity_poly.entity_id
_entity_poly.type
_entity_poly.pdbx_seq_one_letter_code
_entity_poly.pdbx_strand_id
1 'polypeptide(L)'
;MAAPRLRRVSSRKEMENLIDDYVTQGYAILEQSERNAMVRKKNSGSMMIHIILFLFTVGVGNVIYYFLAQNNAEKVMIKVDGES
;
A
#
# COMPACT_ATOMS: atom_id res chain seq x y z
N MET A 1 -17.35 3.65 -0.81
CA MET A 1 -16.57 4.69 -0.09
C MET A 1 -17.43 5.22 1.03
N ALA A 2 -16.90 5.41 2.24
CA ALA A 2 -17.68 5.98 3.33
C ALA A 2 -17.99 7.46 3.04
N ALA A 3 -19.23 7.89 3.26
CA ALA A 3 -19.62 9.28 3.09
C ALA A 3 -18.84 10.19 4.07
N PRO A 4 -18.42 11.40 3.66
CA PRO A 4 -17.76 12.34 4.56
C PRO A 4 -18.64 12.67 5.76
N ARG A 5 -18.07 12.64 6.97
CA ARG A 5 -18.81 13.06 8.18
C ARG A 5 -18.91 14.59 8.17
N LEU A 6 -20.14 15.10 8.09
CA LEU A 6 -20.43 16.53 8.13
C LEU A 6 -20.46 17.02 9.58
N ARG A 7 -19.62 18.01 9.89
CA ARG A 7 -19.67 18.74 11.16
C ARG A 7 -20.01 20.20 10.85
N ARG A 8 -21.08 20.71 11.47
CA ARG A 8 -21.49 22.11 11.34
C ARG A 8 -20.90 22.92 12.49
N VAL A 9 -20.47 24.14 12.19
CA VAL A 9 -19.91 25.11 13.14
C VAL A 9 -20.66 26.41 13.01
N SER A 10 -20.63 27.21 14.08
CA SER A 10 -21.48 28.39 14.21
C SER A 10 -20.77 29.67 13.75
N SER A 11 -19.44 29.65 13.68
CA SER A 11 -18.61 30.80 13.30
C SER A 11 -17.35 30.41 12.52
N ARG A 12 -16.79 31.37 11.79
CA ARG A 12 -15.51 31.20 11.09
C ARG A 12 -14.36 30.88 12.05
N LYS A 13 -14.32 31.55 13.21
CA LYS A 13 -13.29 31.33 14.23
C LYS A 13 -13.31 29.90 14.78
N GLU A 14 -14.51 29.35 14.97
CA GLU A 14 -14.70 27.96 15.40
C GLU A 14 -14.24 26.96 14.31
N MET A 15 -14.46 27.30 13.03
CA MET A 15 -13.96 26.51 11.91
C MET A 15 -12.43 26.43 11.89
N GLU A 16 -11.76 27.57 12.02
CA GLU A 16 -10.30 27.67 12.00
C GLU A 16 -9.67 26.86 13.15
N ASN A 17 -10.20 26.99 14.37
CA ASN A 17 -9.73 26.21 15.52
C ASN A 17 -9.88 24.68 15.31
N LEU A 18 -11.00 24.24 14.72
CA LEU A 18 -11.21 22.81 14.46
C LEU A 18 -10.28 22.27 13.38
N ILE A 19 -9.95 23.07 12.37
CA ILE A 19 -8.96 22.68 11.35
C ILE A 19 -7.61 22.44 12.03
N ASP A 20 -7.18 23.33 12.91
CA ASP A 20 -5.92 23.20 13.65
C ASP A 20 -5.91 21.93 14.54
N ASP A 21 -7.01 21.64 15.22
CA ASP A 21 -7.16 20.40 16.00
C ASP A 21 -7.04 19.15 15.11
N TYR A 22 -7.67 19.17 13.92
CA TYR A 22 -7.59 18.05 12.98
C TYR A 22 -6.18 17.88 12.41
N VAL A 23 -5.51 18.96 12.07
CA VAL A 23 -4.11 18.93 11.62
C VAL A 23 -3.22 18.37 12.73
N THR A 24 -3.42 18.78 13.98
CA THR A 24 -2.72 18.25 15.15
C THR A 24 -2.96 16.75 15.35
N GLN A 25 -4.18 16.27 15.06
CA GLN A 25 -4.51 14.84 15.06
C GLN A 25 -3.94 14.06 13.86
N GLY A 26 -3.19 14.70 12.97
CA GLY A 26 -2.58 14.08 11.79
C GLY A 26 -3.50 13.97 10.57
N TYR A 27 -4.54 14.80 10.49
CA TYR A 27 -5.33 14.94 9.27
C TYR A 27 -4.62 15.87 8.29
N ALA A 28 -4.82 15.63 7.00
CA ALA A 28 -4.40 16.51 5.92
C ALA A 28 -5.59 17.35 5.43
N ILE A 29 -5.36 18.63 5.18
CA ILE A 29 -6.34 19.52 4.54
C ILE A 29 -6.37 19.18 3.05
N LEU A 30 -7.56 18.89 2.51
CA LEU A 30 -7.76 18.63 1.09
C LEU A 30 -8.23 19.88 0.35
N GLU A 31 -9.16 20.61 0.96
CA GLU A 31 -9.79 21.79 0.38
C GLU A 31 -10.19 22.75 1.51
N GLN A 32 -9.97 24.04 1.31
CA GLN A 32 -10.34 25.09 2.25
C GLN A 32 -10.92 26.28 1.46
N SER A 33 -12.10 26.71 1.88
CA SER A 33 -12.82 27.88 1.35
C SER A 33 -13.24 28.77 2.52
N GLU A 34 -13.78 29.96 2.25
CA GLU A 34 -14.23 30.87 3.32
C GLU A 34 -15.32 30.27 4.23
N ARG A 35 -16.14 29.35 3.71
CA ARG A 35 -17.30 28.80 4.43
C ARG A 35 -17.21 27.30 4.71
N ASN A 36 -16.24 26.60 4.12
CA ASN A 36 -16.14 25.14 4.17
C ASN A 36 -14.68 24.72 4.24
N ALA A 37 -14.39 23.62 4.93
CA ALA A 37 -13.09 22.97 4.91
C ALA A 37 -13.27 21.45 4.90
N MET A 38 -12.48 20.78 4.07
CA MET A 38 -12.48 19.33 3.91
C MET A 38 -11.13 18.78 4.38
N VAL A 39 -11.18 17.91 5.39
CA VAL A 39 -10.00 17.27 5.99
C VAL A 39 -10.09 15.76 5.85
N ARG A 40 -8.96 15.10 5.69
CA ARG A 40 -8.86 13.65 5.56
C ARG A 40 -7.81 13.09 6.52
N LYS A 41 -8.17 12.02 7.23
CA LYS A 41 -7.21 11.27 8.05
C LYS A 41 -6.11 10.69 7.17
N LYS A 42 -4.85 10.98 7.48
CA LYS A 42 -3.71 10.39 6.78
C LYS A 42 -3.64 8.90 7.14
N ASN A 43 -4.22 8.06 6.29
CA ASN A 43 -4.07 6.61 6.40
C ASN A 43 -2.93 6.15 5.50
N SER A 44 -1.71 6.38 5.96
CA SER A 44 -0.56 5.66 5.46
C SER A 44 -0.62 4.30 6.14
N GLY A 45 -1.24 3.31 5.49
CA GLY A 45 -1.10 1.92 5.93
C GLY A 45 0.37 1.63 6.22
N SER A 46 0.65 0.83 7.25
CA SER A 46 2.01 0.63 7.74
C SER A 46 2.96 0.35 6.58
N MET A 47 3.93 1.23 6.33
CA MET A 47 4.97 1.05 5.30
C MET A 47 5.63 -0.33 5.44
N MET A 48 5.73 -0.84 6.68
CA MET A 48 6.21 -2.19 6.97
C MET A 48 5.36 -3.30 6.35
N ILE A 49 4.03 -3.17 6.33
CA ILE A 49 3.15 -4.15 5.66
C ILE A 49 3.43 -4.18 4.16
N HIS A 50 3.66 -3.02 3.55
CA HIS A 50 4.01 -2.94 2.14
C HIS A 50 5.35 -3.62 1.83
N ILE A 51 6.35 -3.46 2.70
CA ILE A 51 7.66 -4.12 2.57
C ILE A 51 7.53 -5.65 2.73
N ILE A 52 6.77 -6.11 3.73
CA ILE A 52 6.54 -7.56 3.95
C ILE A 52 5.85 -8.18 2.75
N LEU A 53 4.79 -7.54 2.24
CA LEU A 53 4.07 -8.03 1.06
C LEU A 53 4.97 -8.05 -0.18
N PHE A 54 5.80 -7.03 -0.38
CA PHE A 54 6.76 -6.98 -1.48
C PHE A 54 7.80 -8.10 -1.41
N LEU A 55 8.35 -8.38 -0.23
CA LEU A 55 9.27 -9.51 -0.02
C LEU A 55 8.58 -10.86 -0.25
N PHE A 56 7.29 -10.98 0.05
CA PHE A 56 6.57 -12.23 -0.17
C PHE A 56 6.27 -12.46 -1.66
N THR A 57 5.85 -11.42 -2.40
CA THR A 57 5.53 -11.52 -3.83
C THR A 57 6.77 -11.64 -4.70
N VAL A 58 7.83 -10.87 -4.40
CA VAL A 58 9.09 -10.91 -5.17
C VAL A 58 10.06 -11.96 -4.63
N GLY A 59 10.01 -12.33 -3.36
CA GLY A 59 10.90 -13.34 -2.78
C GLY A 59 10.34 -14.74 -2.96
N VAL A 60 9.32 -15.09 -2.17
CA VAL A 60 8.80 -16.47 -2.07
C VAL A 60 8.26 -16.97 -3.41
N GLY A 61 7.51 -16.13 -4.15
CA GLY A 61 7.01 -16.46 -5.47
C GLY A 61 8.12 -16.80 -6.47
N ASN A 62 9.20 -16.01 -6.51
CA ASN A 62 10.34 -16.26 -7.40
C ASN A 62 11.15 -17.49 -6.98
N VAL A 63 11.29 -17.74 -5.67
CA VAL A 63 11.97 -18.95 -5.18
C VAL A 63 11.21 -20.21 -5.60
N ILE A 64 9.88 -20.23 -5.43
CA ILE A 64 9.05 -21.36 -5.88
C ILE A 64 9.14 -21.51 -7.40
N TYR A 65 9.03 -20.41 -8.16
CA TYR A 65 9.16 -20.43 -9.61
C TYR A 65 10.52 -21.00 -10.06
N TYR A 66 11.62 -20.58 -9.43
CA TYR A 66 12.97 -21.07 -9.71
C TYR A 66 13.06 -22.59 -9.53
N PHE A 67 12.56 -23.13 -8.42
CA PHE A 67 12.58 -24.58 -8.19
C PHE A 67 11.69 -25.36 -9.17
N LEU A 68 10.51 -24.83 -9.50
CA LEU A 68 9.64 -25.45 -10.51
C LEU A 68 10.28 -25.44 -11.90
N ALA A 69 10.88 -24.31 -12.30
CA ALA A 69 11.58 -24.18 -13.57
C ALA A 69 12.78 -25.15 -13.65
N GLN A 70 13.56 -25.28 -12.57
CA GLN A 70 14.69 -26.21 -12.51
C GLN A 70 14.25 -27.69 -12.62
N ASN A 71 13.14 -28.05 -11.98
CA ASN A 71 12.61 -29.42 -12.05
C ASN A 71 12.02 -29.77 -13.41
N ASN A 72 11.41 -28.78 -14.09
CA ASN A 72 10.85 -28.91 -15.43
C ASN A 72 11.86 -28.67 -16.55
N ALA A 73 13.12 -28.38 -16.22
CA ALA A 73 14.18 -28.20 -17.20
C ALA A 73 14.37 -29.51 -17.99
N GLU A 74 14.58 -29.36 -19.29
CA GLU A 74 14.82 -30.46 -20.20
C GLU A 74 16.02 -31.30 -19.74
N LYS A 75 15.82 -32.61 -19.58
CA LYS A 75 16.86 -33.55 -19.17
C LYS A 75 17.27 -34.37 -20.38
N VAL A 76 18.43 -34.04 -20.94
CA VAL A 76 19.03 -34.81 -22.04
C VAL A 76 19.97 -35.85 -21.44
N MET A 77 19.65 -37.12 -21.62
CA MET A 77 20.54 -38.23 -21.23
C MET A 77 21.49 -38.53 -22.39
N ILE A 78 22.77 -38.22 -22.20
CA ILE A 78 23.82 -38.58 -23.16
C ILE A 78 24.42 -39.91 -22.70
N LYS A 79 24.23 -40.95 -23.52
CA LYS A 79 24.87 -42.25 -23.34
C LYS A 79 25.91 -42.45 -24.44
N VAL A 80 27.06 -43.00 -24.05
CA VAL A 80 28.05 -43.51 -24.99
C VAL A 80 27.59 -44.91 -25.36
N ASP A 81 27.20 -45.11 -26.61
CA ASP A 81 27.06 -46.46 -27.17
C ASP A 81 28.47 -47.01 -27.32
N GLY A 82 28.74 -48.14 -26.67
CA GLY A 82 30.00 -48.84 -26.80
C GLY A 82 30.16 -49.30 -28.25
N GLU A 83 31.33 -49.05 -28.84
CA GLU A 83 31.72 -49.65 -30.10
C GLU A 83 31.70 -51.19 -29.98
N SER A 84 30.94 -51.82 -30.88
CA SER A 84 30.87 -53.26 -31.24
C SER A 84 30.23 -54.24 -30.26
#